data_AF-A0A6J6RWU2-F1
#
_entry.id   AF-A0A6J6RWU2-F1
#
_cell.length_a   1.000
_cell.length_b   1.000
_cell.length_c   1.000
_cell.angle_alpha   90.00
_cell.angle_beta   90.00
_cell.angle_gamma   90.00
#
_symmetry.space_group_name_H-M   'P 1'
#
loop_
_entity.id
_entity.type
_entity.pdbx_description
1 polymer ?
#
loop_
_entity_poly.entity_id
_entity_poly.type
_entity_poly.pdbx_seq_one_letter_code
_entity_poly.pdbx_strand_id
1 'polypeptide(L)' 'MVESLLDKIDGLGETRRKALLAVFGSVTALKSASIDEISAVPGIGPKLAKVIFAKLIRQESIDTSTGEILDA' A
#
# COMPACT_ATOMS: atom_id res chain seq x y z
N MET A 1 -12.19 -6.32 0.48
CA MET A 1 -11.77 -5.62 1.71
C MET A 1 -10.25 -5.39 1.69
N VAL A 2 -9.75 -4.52 0.80
CA VAL A 2 -8.30 -4.20 0.65
C VAL A 2 -8.00 -2.74 1.04
N GLU A 3 -9.05 -1.98 1.36
CA GLU A 3 -8.98 -0.54 1.66
C GLU A 3 -8.27 -0.23 2.98
N SER A 4 -8.20 -1.18 3.92
CA SER A 4 -7.73 -0.89 5.28
C SER A 4 -6.22 -0.62 5.38
N LEU A 5 -5.39 -1.15 4.47
CA LEU A 5 -3.93 -0.95 4.54
C LEU A 5 -3.52 0.47 4.20
N LEU A 6 -4.14 1.02 3.16
CA LEU A 6 -3.91 2.37 2.70
C LEU A 6 -4.62 3.41 3.58
N ASP A 7 -5.53 2.98 4.46
CA ASP A 7 -6.23 3.83 5.45
C ASP A 7 -5.39 4.13 6.67
N LYS A 8 -4.56 3.18 7.05
CA LYS A 8 -3.62 3.31 8.17
C LYS A 8 -2.40 4.18 7.84
N ILE A 9 -2.38 4.85 6.69
CA ILE A 9 -1.29 5.73 6.26
C ILE A 9 -1.73 7.18 6.49
N ASP A 10 -1.19 7.79 7.54
CA ASP A 10 -1.36 9.21 7.83
C ASP A 10 -1.02 10.08 6.62
N GLY A 11 -1.97 10.91 6.20
CA GLY A 11 -1.83 11.81 5.06
C GLY A 11 -2.17 11.23 3.69
N LEU A 12 -2.54 9.93 3.58
CA LEU A 12 -2.90 9.35 2.30
C LEU A 12 -4.28 9.79 1.81
N GLY A 13 -5.31 9.79 2.66
CA GLY A 13 -6.67 10.21 2.28
C GLY A 13 -7.28 9.43 1.09
N GLU A 14 -8.58 9.64 0.83
CA GLU A 14 -9.28 8.89 -0.22
C GLU A 14 -8.77 9.25 -1.63
N THR A 15 -8.52 10.53 -1.90
CA THR A 15 -8.09 11.02 -3.21
C THR A 15 -6.77 10.41 -3.65
N ARG A 16 -5.76 10.37 -2.78
CA ARG A 16 -4.45 9.81 -3.15
C ARG A 16 -4.49 8.30 -3.23
N ARG A 17 -5.34 7.65 -2.41
CA ARG A 17 -5.57 6.21 -2.51
C ARG A 17 -6.15 5.84 -3.88
N LYS A 18 -7.19 6.57 -4.34
CA LYS A 18 -7.76 6.39 -5.67
C LYS A 18 -6.72 6.64 -6.76
N ALA A 19 -5.87 7.65 -6.62
CA ALA A 19 -4.77 7.91 -7.58
C ALA A 19 -3.77 6.75 -7.64
N LEU A 20 -3.36 6.20 -6.49
CA LEU A 20 -2.48 5.02 -6.44
C LEU A 20 -3.15 3.80 -7.07
N LEU A 21 -4.41 3.54 -6.75
CA LEU A 21 -5.15 2.42 -7.35
C LEU A 21 -5.41 2.62 -8.85
N ALA A 22 -5.53 3.86 -9.33
CA ALA A 22 -5.66 4.16 -10.75
C ALA A 22 -4.36 3.88 -11.52
N VAL A 23 -3.20 4.13 -10.91
CA VAL A 23 -1.88 3.90 -11.51
C VAL A 23 -1.46 2.45 -11.42
N PHE A 24 -1.54 1.86 -10.22
CA PHE A 24 -1.02 0.51 -9.94
C PHE A 24 -2.10 -0.57 -10.04
N GLY A 25 -3.39 -0.22 -10.09
CA GLY A 25 -4.51 -1.15 -10.14
C GLY A 25 -4.84 -1.83 -8.80
N SER A 26 -3.84 -2.21 -8.01
CA SER A 26 -4.03 -2.96 -6.76
C SER A 26 -2.91 -2.73 -5.74
N VAL A 27 -3.20 -2.99 -4.46
CA VAL A 27 -2.21 -2.85 -3.38
C VAL A 27 -1.03 -3.81 -3.57
N THR A 28 -1.26 -5.00 -4.13
CA THR A 28 -0.19 -5.96 -4.48
C THR A 28 0.77 -5.39 -5.52
N ALA A 29 0.26 -4.75 -6.57
CA ALA A 29 1.10 -4.10 -7.58
C ALA A 29 1.84 -2.89 -6.99
N LEU A 30 1.17 -2.11 -6.13
CA LEU A 30 1.78 -1.01 -5.40
C LEU A 30 2.92 -1.47 -4.45
N LYS A 31 2.84 -2.67 -3.88
CA LYS A 31 3.92 -3.27 -3.07
C LYS A 31 5.17 -3.55 -3.90
N SER A 32 5.00 -4.01 -5.14
CA SER A 32 6.11 -4.25 -6.07
C SER A 32 6.66 -2.97 -6.71
N ALA A 33 5.94 -1.85 -6.57
CA ALA A 33 6.34 -0.57 -7.14
C ALA A 33 7.50 0.07 -6.35
N SER A 34 8.36 0.78 -7.05
CA SER A 34 9.46 1.52 -6.44
C SER A 34 9.00 2.84 -5.80
N ILE A 35 9.75 3.34 -4.83
CA ILE A 35 9.49 4.64 -4.19
C ILE A 35 9.36 5.77 -5.23
N ASP A 36 10.16 5.71 -6.30
CA ASP A 36 10.12 6.68 -7.39
C ASP A 36 8.76 6.67 -8.11
N GLU A 37 8.29 5.48 -8.50
CA GLU A 37 6.97 5.29 -9.14
C GLU A 37 5.84 5.75 -8.23
N ILE A 38 5.92 5.44 -6.94
CA ILE A 38 4.93 5.86 -5.94
C ILE A 38 4.92 7.39 -5.82
N SER A 39 6.09 8.04 -5.88
CA SER A 39 6.23 9.50 -5.86
C SER A 39 5.87 10.19 -7.17
N ALA A 40 5.81 9.46 -8.28
CA ALA A 40 5.33 9.96 -9.57
C ALA A 40 3.80 10.14 -9.59
N VAL A 41 3.08 9.55 -8.62
CA VAL A 41 1.62 9.67 -8.54
C VAL A 41 1.22 11.08 -8.10
N PRO A 42 0.27 11.73 -8.80
CA PRO A 42 -0.15 13.09 -8.49
C PRO A 42 -0.68 13.18 -7.05
N GLY A 43 -0.06 14.08 -6.27
CA GLY A 43 -0.39 14.30 -4.86
C GLY A 43 0.37 13.42 -3.87
N ILE A 44 1.22 12.50 -4.33
CA ILE A 44 2.14 11.72 -3.49
C ILE A 44 3.55 12.29 -3.62
N GLY A 45 4.03 12.99 -2.61
CA GLY A 45 5.42 13.46 -2.59
C GLY A 45 6.42 12.37 -2.23
N PRO A 46 7.73 12.59 -2.42
CA PRO A 46 8.79 11.61 -2.13
C PRO A 46 8.84 11.22 -0.64
N LYS A 47 8.45 12.12 0.26
CA LYS A 47 8.31 11.81 1.70
C LYS A 47 7.20 10.79 1.95
N LEU A 48 6.04 11.00 1.34
CA LEU A 48 4.88 10.14 1.52
C LEU A 48 5.09 8.79 0.83
N ALA A 49 5.71 8.77 -0.35
CA ALA A 49 6.09 7.56 -1.06
C ALA A 49 6.97 6.64 -0.21
N LYS A 50 8.00 7.18 0.46
CA LYS A 50 8.84 6.42 1.39
C LYS A 50 8.05 5.81 2.55
N VAL A 51 7.11 6.56 3.14
CA VAL A 51 6.27 6.08 4.25
C VAL A 51 5.36 4.95 3.78
N ILE A 52 4.73 5.11 2.61
CA ILE A 52 3.87 4.09 2.01
C ILE A 52 4.67 2.82 1.75
N PHE A 53 5.79 2.93 1.05
CA PHE A 53 6.66 1.80 0.71
C PHE A 53 7.15 1.08 1.97
N ALA A 54 7.61 1.81 2.99
CA ALA A 54 8.06 1.23 4.24
C ALA A 54 6.93 0.51 5.00
N LYS A 55 5.71 1.06 5.00
CA LYS A 55 4.52 0.42 5.61
C LYS A 55 4.12 -0.86 4.87
N LEU A 56 4.20 -0.83 3.55
CA LEU A 56 3.86 -1.95 2.68
C LEU A 56 4.85 -3.11 2.81
N ILE A 57 6.16 -2.84 2.78
CA ILE A 57 7.22 -3.83 3.00
C ILE A 57 7.14 -4.44 4.40
N ARG A 58 6.93 -3.62 5.43
CA ARG A 58 6.87 -4.10 6.83
C ARG A 58 5.69 -5.03 7.11
N GLN A 59 4.62 -4.95 6.32
CA GLN A 59 3.45 -5.83 6.48
C GLN A 59 3.65 -7.22 5.87
N GLU A 60 4.70 -7.46 5.09
CA GLU A 60 4.97 -8.74 4.41
C GLU A 60 5.50 -9.84 5.35
N SER A 61 5.96 -9.49 6.56
CA SER A 61 6.39 -10.48 7.57
C SER A 61 5.27 -10.92 8.53
N ILE A 62 4.01 -10.57 8.25
CA ILE A 62 2.90 -10.77 9.18
C ILE A 62 1.59 -11.12 8.45
N ASP A 63 1.64 -12.06 7.53
CA ASP A 63 0.42 -12.79 7.13
C ASP A 63 0.10 -13.86 8.20
N THR A 64 -0.37 -13.41 9.36
CA THR A 64 -1.01 -14.26 10.41
C THR A 64 -2.49 -13.95 10.60
N SER A 65 -3.11 -13.15 9.72
CA SER A 65 -4.54 -12.82 9.79
C SER A 65 -5.44 -13.55 8.77
N THR A 66 -4.90 -14.45 7.96
CA THR A 66 -5.73 -15.52 7.39
C THR A 66 -5.55 -16.72 8.29
N GLY A 67 -6.27 -16.71 9.42
CA GLY A 67 -6.44 -17.87 10.29
C GLY A 67 -7.26 -18.94 9.58
N GLU A 68 -6.73 -19.49 8.49
CA GLU A 68 -7.13 -20.79 8.00
C GLU A 68 -5.91 -21.70 8.17
N ILE A 69 -5.90 -22.38 9.31
CA ILE A 69 -5.18 -23.63 9.46
C ILE A 69 -5.87 -24.56 8.47
N LEU A 70 -5.14 -24.98 7.44
CA LEU A 70 -5.52 -26.17 6.68
C LEU A 70 -5.43 -27.31 7.69
N ASP A 71 -6.58 -27.68 8.26
CA ASP A 71 -6.75 -28.88 9.07
C ASP A 71 -6.31 -30.09 8.22
N ALA A 72 -5.67 -31.05 8.89
CA ALA A 72 -4.89 -32.16 8.32
C ALA A 72 -5.65 -33.09 7.36
#